data_AF-A0A5N9ARG1-F1
#
_entry.id   AF-A0A5N9ARG1-F1
#
_cell.length_a   1.000
_cell.length_b   1.000
_cell.length_c   1.000
_cell.angle_alpha   90.00
_cell.angle_beta   90.00
_cell.angle_gamma   90.00
#
_symmetry.space_group_name_H-M   'P 1'
#
loop_
_entity.id
_entity.type
_entity.pdbx_description
1 polymer ?
#
loop_
_entity_poly.entity_id
_entity_poly.type
_entity_poly.pdbx_seq_one_letter_code
_entity_poly.pdbx_strand_id
1 'polypeptide(L)'
;MIIKLLQTTRPIQWTKNLMVFLPALFSFNEAWVLNEAETSVPILSRAFITLGCFVLASSAIYMFNDVIDANKDKLHPNKKYRPVASGRLGKKLALTVALILAAGAIFASSAISVAMVFVLLSYLLLMLAYAFFFREIIFLDVFCISAGFIIRVVAGAIAIGVPMSPWLYVCMGFGSLY
;
A
#
# COMPACT_ATOMS: atom_id res chain seq x y z
N MET A 1 15.86 -14.06 12.42
CA MET A 1 15.66 -13.75 10.98
C MET A 1 14.28 -13.13 10.73
N ILE A 2 13.20 -13.77 11.17
CA ILE A 2 11.80 -13.35 10.97
C ILE A 2 11.52 -11.93 11.49
N ILE A 3 11.95 -11.59 12.71
CA ILE A 3 11.76 -10.25 13.28
C ILE A 3 12.36 -9.16 12.38
N LYS A 4 13.50 -9.44 11.73
CA LYS A 4 14.16 -8.49 10.83
C LYS A 4 13.38 -8.29 9.53
N LEU A 5 12.77 -9.36 9.01
CA LEU A 5 11.87 -9.26 7.86
C LEU A 5 10.65 -8.39 8.21
N LEU A 6 10.00 -8.64 9.34
CA LEU A 6 8.88 -7.82 9.82
C LEU A 6 9.28 -6.37 10.11
N GLN A 7 10.49 -6.10 10.59
CA GLN A 7 10.96 -4.72 10.73
C GLN A 7 11.10 -4.01 9.37
N THR A 8 11.50 -4.74 8.34
CA THR A 8 11.71 -4.20 6.98
C THR A 8 10.38 -3.89 6.28
N THR A 9 9.28 -4.56 6.65
CA THR A 9 7.92 -4.26 6.17
C THR A 9 7.30 -3.01 6.80
N ARG A 10 7.94 -2.44 7.83
CA ARG A 10 7.56 -1.19 8.52
C ARG A 10 6.09 -1.20 9.02
N PRO A 11 5.74 -1.99 10.05
CA PRO A 11 4.35 -2.17 10.49
C PRO A 11 3.63 -0.88 10.86
N ILE A 12 4.34 0.11 11.41
CA ILE A 12 3.78 1.43 11.71
C ILE A 12 3.23 2.14 10.45
N GLN A 13 3.78 1.85 9.28
CA GLN A 13 3.34 2.41 7.99
C GLN A 13 2.14 1.67 7.39
N TRP A 14 1.75 0.51 7.94
CA TRP A 14 0.57 -0.21 7.47
C TRP A 14 -0.72 0.56 7.71
N THR A 15 -0.71 1.46 8.70
CA THR A 15 -1.80 2.39 9.00
C THR A 15 -2.21 3.23 7.79
N LYS A 16 -1.27 3.58 6.90
CA LYS A 16 -1.56 4.30 5.65
C LYS A 16 -2.45 3.52 4.69
N ASN A 17 -2.43 2.18 4.79
CA ASN A 17 -3.28 1.32 3.97
C ASN A 17 -4.71 1.26 4.50
N LEU A 18 -5.02 1.77 5.71
CA LEU A 18 -6.39 1.85 6.22
C LEU A 18 -7.30 2.73 5.36
N MET A 19 -6.72 3.57 4.49
CA MET A 19 -7.48 4.38 3.53
C MET A 19 -8.36 3.54 2.60
N VAL A 20 -8.05 2.25 2.40
CA VAL A 20 -8.91 1.33 1.66
C VAL A 20 -10.31 1.15 2.29
N PHE A 21 -10.47 1.45 3.57
CA PHE A 21 -11.76 1.37 4.27
C PHE A 21 -12.62 2.61 4.09
N LEU A 22 -12.09 3.73 3.59
CA LEU A 22 -12.87 4.96 3.47
C LEU A 22 -14.14 4.78 2.63
N PRO A 23 -14.11 4.12 1.46
CA PRO A 23 -15.34 3.86 0.70
C PRO A 23 -16.39 3.09 1.50
N ALA A 24 -15.97 2.08 2.28
CA ALA A 24 -16.88 1.32 3.12
C ALA A 24 -17.45 2.18 4.25
N LEU A 25 -16.64 3.06 4.85
CA LEU A 25 -17.09 3.98 5.90
C LEU A 25 -18.12 4.98 5.36
N PHE A 26 -17.84 5.59 4.21
CA PHE A 26 -18.73 6.58 3.60
C PHE A 26 -19.99 5.98 2.98
N SER A 27 -19.97 4.70 2.61
CA SER A 27 -21.15 3.98 2.12
C SER A 27 -21.98 3.35 3.24
N PHE A 28 -21.64 3.59 4.50
CA PHE A 28 -22.42 3.12 5.65
C PHE A 28 -23.80 3.81 5.66
N ASN A 29 -24.86 3.07 5.98
CA ASN A 29 -26.27 3.50 5.88
C ASN A 29 -26.81 3.73 4.46
N GLU A 30 -25.97 3.64 3.42
CA GLU A 30 -26.42 3.71 2.03
C GLU A 30 -26.30 2.35 1.32
N ALA A 31 -25.10 1.76 1.35
CA ALA A 31 -24.81 0.48 0.71
C ALA A 31 -24.83 -0.70 1.68
N TRP A 32 -24.66 -0.46 2.99
CA TRP A 32 -24.66 -1.51 4.01
C TRP A 32 -24.96 -0.98 5.41
N VAL A 33 -25.46 -1.88 6.26
CA VAL A 33 -25.78 -1.63 7.67
C VAL A 33 -25.27 -2.80 8.51
N LEU A 34 -24.78 -2.53 9.73
CA LEU A 34 -24.21 -3.55 10.63
C LEU A 34 -25.21 -4.63 11.06
N ASN A 35 -26.51 -4.29 11.10
CA ASN A 35 -27.56 -5.21 11.52
C ASN A 35 -27.96 -6.20 10.41
N GLU A 36 -27.45 -6.03 9.19
CA GLU A 36 -27.72 -6.88 8.04
C GLU A 36 -26.45 -7.66 7.67
N ALA A 37 -26.36 -8.91 8.14
CA ALA A 37 -25.20 -9.76 7.89
C ALA A 37 -24.97 -10.05 6.39
N GLU A 38 -26.04 -10.10 5.59
CA GLU A 38 -25.99 -10.41 4.15
C GLU A 38 -25.22 -9.34 3.35
N THR A 39 -25.31 -8.07 3.75
CA THR A 39 -24.62 -6.96 3.08
C THR A 39 -23.29 -6.61 3.74
N SER A 40 -23.24 -6.61 5.07
CA SER A 40 -22.05 -6.21 5.84
C SER A 40 -20.88 -7.19 5.72
N VAL A 41 -21.12 -8.51 5.76
CA VAL A 41 -20.04 -9.52 5.74
C VAL A 41 -19.26 -9.51 4.40
N PRO A 42 -19.90 -9.50 3.22
CA PRO A 42 -19.18 -9.42 1.95
C PRO A 42 -18.37 -8.11 1.80
N ILE A 43 -18.92 -6.97 2.22
CA ILE A 43 -18.25 -5.68 2.10
C ILE A 43 -17.02 -5.61 3.00
N LEU A 44 -17.17 -5.98 4.28
CA LEU A 44 -16.06 -5.97 5.22
C LEU A 44 -14.98 -6.98 4.82
N SER A 45 -15.35 -8.20 4.43
CA SER A 45 -14.39 -9.22 4.01
C SER A 45 -13.56 -8.76 2.79
N ARG A 46 -14.21 -8.19 1.77
CA ARG A 46 -13.49 -7.63 0.60
C ARG A 46 -12.61 -6.44 0.97
N ALA A 47 -13.04 -5.58 1.90
CA ALA A 47 -12.20 -4.49 2.39
C ALA A 47 -10.97 -4.99 3.16
N PHE A 48 -11.11 -6.03 3.99
CA PHE A 48 -9.97 -6.67 4.68
C PHE A 48 -9.01 -7.38 3.72
N ILE A 49 -9.52 -8.09 2.70
CA ILE A 49 -8.67 -8.69 1.66
C ILE A 49 -7.91 -7.60 0.92
N THR A 50 -8.58 -6.49 0.58
CA THR A 50 -7.97 -5.31 -0.05
C THR A 50 -6.86 -4.72 0.82
N LEU A 51 -7.11 -4.54 2.12
CA LEU A 51 -6.09 -4.10 3.08
C LEU A 51 -4.88 -5.05 3.06
N GLY A 52 -5.12 -6.36 3.12
CA GLY A 52 -4.07 -7.37 3.03
C GLY A 52 -3.23 -7.22 1.77
N CYS A 53 -3.86 -7.04 0.60
CA CYS A 53 -3.17 -6.82 -0.67
C CYS A 53 -2.27 -5.58 -0.62
N PHE A 54 -2.75 -4.45 -0.10
CA PHE A 54 -1.95 -3.22 0.01
C PHE A 54 -0.85 -3.32 1.08
N VAL A 55 -1.07 -4.04 2.17
CA VAL A 55 -0.03 -4.32 3.17
C VAL A 55 1.10 -5.13 2.53
N LEU A 56 0.77 -6.19 1.78
CA LEU A 56 1.77 -6.99 1.06
C LEU A 56 2.51 -6.16 0.00
N ALA A 57 1.78 -5.41 -0.83
CA ALA A 57 2.35 -4.58 -1.89
C ALA A 57 3.26 -3.47 -1.33
N SER A 58 2.80 -2.71 -0.33
CA SER A 58 3.61 -1.66 0.29
C SER A 58 4.83 -2.24 1.03
N SER A 59 4.69 -3.40 1.67
CA SER A 59 5.81 -4.12 2.28
C SER A 59 6.88 -4.51 1.26
N ALA A 60 6.46 -5.02 0.09
CA ALA A 60 7.37 -5.33 -1.01
C ALA A 60 8.16 -4.10 -1.47
N ILE A 61 7.48 -2.97 -1.66
CA ILE A 61 8.11 -1.68 -2.02
C ILE A 61 9.10 -1.23 -0.94
N TYR A 62 8.76 -1.31 0.34
CA TYR A 62 9.67 -0.92 1.42
C TYR A 62 10.93 -1.79 1.45
N MET A 63 10.78 -3.11 1.28
CA MET A 63 11.91 -4.03 1.23
C MET A 63 12.80 -3.77 0.00
N PHE A 64 12.19 -3.50 -1.15
CA PHE A 64 12.90 -3.15 -2.38
C PHE A 64 13.69 -1.84 -2.21
N ASN A 65 13.07 -0.81 -1.63
CA ASN A 65 13.71 0.47 -1.37
C ASN A 65 14.87 0.33 -0.37
N ASP A 66 14.71 -0.47 0.69
CA ASP A 66 15.78 -0.75 1.65
C ASP A 66 17.00 -1.43 0.99
N VAL A 67 16.81 -2.21 -0.08
CA VAL A 67 17.91 -2.83 -0.85
C VAL A 67 18.64 -1.81 -1.71
N ILE A 68 17.91 -0.96 -2.43
CA ILE A 68 18.47 0.08 -3.31
C ILE A 68 19.23 1.11 -2.48
N ASP A 69 18.62 1.58 -1.40
CA ASP A 69 19.16 2.65 -0.58
C ASP A 69 20.19 2.14 0.44
N ALA A 70 20.43 0.82 0.53
CA ALA A 70 21.29 0.21 1.54
C ALA A 70 22.67 0.88 1.70
N ASN A 71 23.30 1.29 0.59
CA ASN A 71 24.62 1.93 0.65
C ASN A 71 24.53 3.38 1.16
N LYS A 72 23.49 4.13 0.74
CA LYS A 72 23.23 5.49 1.21
C LYS A 72 22.81 5.50 2.68
N ASP A 73 21.94 4.56 3.06
CA ASP A 73 21.40 4.42 4.41
C ASP A 73 22.49 4.10 5.44
N LYS A 74 23.56 3.40 5.07
CA LYS A 74 24.72 3.15 5.94
C LYS A 74 25.39 4.43 6.45
N LEU A 75 25.38 5.49 5.65
CA LEU A 75 26.01 6.77 5.98
C LEU A 75 25.09 7.69 6.80
N HIS A 76 23.80 7.34 6.91
CA HIS A 76 22.80 8.18 7.58
C HIS A 76 22.76 7.89 9.09
N PRO A 77 22.68 8.92 9.96
CA PRO A 77 22.74 8.75 11.42
C PRO A 77 21.69 7.76 11.96
N ASN A 78 20.45 7.85 11.50
CA ASN A 78 19.36 6.96 11.91
C ASN A 78 19.09 5.76 10.97
N LYS A 79 19.19 5.93 9.64
CA LYS A 79 18.85 4.86 8.68
C LYS A 79 19.89 3.74 8.62
N LYS A 80 21.10 3.94 9.15
CA LYS A 80 22.15 2.90 9.24
C LYS A 80 21.73 1.66 10.03
N TYR A 81 20.76 1.80 10.93
CA TYR A 81 20.24 0.69 11.75
C TYR A 81 19.20 -0.16 11.02
N ARG A 82 18.74 0.22 9.82
CA ARG A 82 17.81 -0.61 9.03
C ARG A 82 18.40 -2.00 8.79
N PRO A 83 17.61 -3.10 8.87
CA PRO A 83 18.15 -4.46 8.80
C PRO A 83 19.01 -4.74 7.55
N VAL A 84 18.63 -4.19 6.39
CA VAL A 84 19.38 -4.35 5.13
C VAL A 84 20.64 -3.49 5.12
N ALA A 85 20.56 -2.21 5.52
CA ALA A 85 21.70 -1.30 5.57
C ALA A 85 22.77 -1.76 6.57
N SER A 86 22.35 -2.27 7.73
CA SER A 86 23.23 -2.76 8.79
C SER A 86 23.79 -4.18 8.51
N GLY A 87 23.50 -4.78 7.36
CA GLY A 87 23.92 -6.14 7.00
C GLY A 87 23.26 -7.26 7.82
N ARG A 88 22.30 -6.93 8.70
CA ARG A 88 21.59 -7.91 9.55
C ARG A 88 20.63 -8.78 8.74
N LEU A 89 20.21 -8.33 7.56
CA LEU A 89 19.40 -9.02 6.58
C LEU A 89 20.11 -8.95 5.22
N GLY A 90 20.29 -10.09 4.55
CA GLY A 90 20.95 -10.14 3.25
C GLY A 90 20.10 -9.49 2.16
N LYS A 91 20.73 -8.71 1.27
CA LYS A 91 20.06 -8.03 0.14
C LYS A 91 19.28 -8.99 -0.75
N LYS A 92 19.88 -10.15 -1.09
CA LYS A 92 19.23 -11.19 -1.90
C LYS A 92 17.94 -11.70 -1.25
N LEU A 93 18.00 -12.04 0.04
CA LEU A 93 16.83 -12.51 0.79
C LEU A 93 15.73 -11.43 0.86
N ALA A 94 16.11 -10.18 1.14
CA ALA A 94 15.16 -9.07 1.18
C ALA A 94 14.45 -8.88 -0.17
N LEU A 95 15.19 -8.97 -1.28
CA LEU A 95 14.63 -8.87 -2.63
C LEU A 95 13.74 -10.07 -2.99
N THR A 96 14.15 -11.30 -2.66
CA THR A 96 13.32 -12.50 -2.89
C THR A 96 12.00 -12.40 -2.15
N VAL A 97 12.03 -12.00 -0.87
CA VAL A 97 10.80 -11.81 -0.09
C VAL A 97 9.96 -10.66 -0.66
N ALA A 98 10.56 -9.55 -1.09
CA ALA A 98 9.84 -8.47 -1.74
C ALA A 98 9.08 -8.96 -2.99
N LEU A 99 9.71 -9.76 -3.84
CA LEU A 99 9.08 -10.33 -5.04
C LEU A 99 7.94 -11.30 -4.69
N ILE A 100 8.13 -12.15 -3.68
CA ILE A 100 7.07 -13.06 -3.19
C ILE A 100 5.88 -12.27 -2.66
N LEU A 101 6.12 -11.20 -1.88
CA LEU A 101 5.07 -10.35 -1.35
C LEU A 101 4.31 -9.61 -2.47
N ALA A 102 5.02 -9.08 -3.47
CA ALA A 102 4.40 -8.42 -4.62
C ALA A 102 3.56 -9.40 -5.45
N ALA A 103 4.09 -10.59 -5.75
CA ALA A 103 3.38 -11.63 -6.47
C ALA A 103 2.16 -12.12 -5.68
N GLY A 104 2.30 -12.33 -4.37
CA GLY A 104 1.21 -12.70 -3.47
C GLY A 104 0.12 -11.63 -3.40
N ALA A 105 0.49 -10.35 -3.40
CA ALA A 105 -0.47 -9.25 -3.43
C ALA A 105 -1.27 -9.23 -4.74
N ILE A 106 -0.60 -9.39 -5.89
CA ILE A 106 -1.26 -9.47 -7.21
C ILE A 106 -2.18 -10.69 -7.29
N PHE A 107 -1.70 -11.85 -6.84
CA PHE A 107 -2.50 -13.08 -6.83
C PHE A 107 -3.72 -12.96 -5.90
N ALA A 108 -3.56 -12.41 -4.69
CA ALA A 108 -4.69 -12.19 -3.79
C ALA A 108 -5.70 -11.18 -4.36
N SER A 109 -5.22 -10.17 -5.10
CA SER A 109 -6.08 -9.15 -5.71
C SER A 109 -6.98 -9.67 -6.83
N SER A 110 -6.57 -10.75 -7.52
CA SER A 110 -7.39 -11.37 -8.57
C SER A 110 -8.62 -12.09 -8.02
N ALA A 111 -8.62 -12.46 -6.74
CA ALA A 111 -9.78 -13.01 -6.05
C ALA A 111 -10.89 -11.97 -5.82
N ILE A 112 -10.58 -10.67 -5.91
CA ILE A 112 -11.58 -9.59 -5.82
C ILE A 112 -12.14 -9.30 -7.21
N SER A 113 -11.29 -8.88 -8.15
CA SER A 113 -11.67 -8.60 -9.54
C SER A 113 -10.45 -8.37 -10.43
N VAL A 114 -10.61 -8.45 -11.74
CA VAL A 114 -9.55 -8.09 -12.72
C VAL A 114 -9.19 -6.60 -12.63
N ALA A 115 -10.18 -5.72 -12.39
CA ALA A 115 -9.93 -4.29 -12.21
C ALA A 115 -9.01 -4.03 -11.01
N MET A 116 -9.19 -4.77 -9.91
CA MET A 116 -8.37 -4.66 -8.72
C MET A 116 -6.90 -5.01 -8.98
N VAL A 117 -6.62 -5.98 -9.85
CA VAL A 117 -5.25 -6.31 -10.30
C VAL A 117 -4.59 -5.12 -10.98
N PHE A 118 -5.28 -4.46 -11.92
CA PHE A 118 -4.75 -3.30 -12.61
C PHE A 118 -4.50 -2.11 -11.67
N VAL A 119 -5.38 -1.90 -10.69
CA VAL A 119 -5.20 -0.84 -9.68
C VAL A 119 -4.02 -1.13 -8.75
N LEU A 120 -3.81 -2.38 -8.37
CA LEU A 120 -2.64 -2.76 -7.57
C LEU A 120 -1.34 -2.68 -8.38
N LEU A 121 -1.37 -3.06 -9.66
CA LEU A 121 -0.23 -2.90 -10.57
C LEU A 121 0.13 -1.43 -10.78
N SER A 122 -0.85 -0.55 -11.00
CA SER A 122 -0.60 0.88 -11.12
C SER A 122 -0.04 1.47 -9.83
N TYR A 123 -0.51 1.03 -8.66
CA TYR A 123 0.09 1.37 -7.37
C TYR A 123 1.56 0.96 -7.30
N LEU A 124 1.89 -0.30 -7.60
CA LEU A 124 3.27 -0.80 -7.55
C LEU A 124 4.17 -0.04 -8.52
N LEU A 125 3.72 0.18 -9.75
CA LEU A 125 4.46 0.95 -10.76
C LEU A 125 4.70 2.40 -10.31
N LEU A 126 3.68 3.06 -9.78
CA LEU A 126 3.80 4.42 -9.25
C LEU A 126 4.83 4.47 -8.11
N MET A 127 4.78 3.53 -7.17
CA MET A 127 5.69 3.50 -6.03
C MET A 127 7.14 3.16 -6.44
N LEU A 128 7.32 2.32 -7.46
CA LEU A 128 8.65 2.05 -8.04
C LEU A 128 9.17 3.26 -8.82
N ALA A 129 8.35 3.88 -9.66
CA ALA A 129 8.70 5.09 -10.39
C ALA A 129 9.06 6.23 -9.43
N TYR A 130 8.32 6.35 -8.34
CA TYR A 130 8.62 7.25 -7.24
C TYR A 130 10.02 7.00 -6.64
N ALA A 131 10.32 5.73 -6.30
CA ALA A 131 11.59 5.36 -5.69
C ALA A 131 12.81 5.64 -6.59
N PHE A 132 12.67 5.49 -7.91
CA PHE A 132 13.77 5.67 -8.87
C PHE A 132 13.91 7.10 -9.41
N PHE A 133 12.79 7.76 -9.74
CA PHE A 133 12.81 8.98 -10.55
C PHE A 133 12.28 10.19 -9.79
N PHE A 134 11.13 10.06 -9.13
CA PHE A 134 10.40 11.25 -8.66
C PHE A 134 10.82 11.74 -7.28
N ARG A 135 11.49 10.92 -6.47
CA ARG A 135 11.97 11.33 -5.14
C ARG A 135 12.94 12.52 -5.14
N GLU A 136 13.58 12.81 -6.26
CA GLU A 136 14.58 13.88 -6.37
C GLU A 136 13.98 15.20 -6.88
N ILE A 137 12.68 15.22 -7.23
CA ILE A 137 11.97 16.39 -7.77
C ILE A 137 10.89 16.83 -6.77
N ILE A 138 11.11 17.97 -6.10
CA ILE A 138 10.37 18.46 -4.92
C ILE A 138 8.84 18.43 -5.10
N PHE A 139 8.32 18.84 -6.26
CA PHE A 139 6.87 18.86 -6.50
C PHE A 139 6.29 17.48 -6.86
N LEU A 140 7.02 16.68 -7.63
CA LEU A 140 6.54 15.37 -8.08
C LEU A 140 6.46 14.36 -6.94
N ASP A 141 7.26 14.51 -5.87
CA ASP A 141 7.16 13.71 -4.65
C ASP A 141 5.75 13.77 -4.03
N VAL A 142 5.27 14.99 -3.77
CA VAL A 142 3.95 15.22 -3.17
C VAL A 142 2.83 14.67 -4.05
N PHE A 143 2.91 14.86 -5.37
CA PHE A 143 1.91 14.32 -6.30
C PHE A 143 1.92 12.78 -6.33
N CYS A 144 3.09 12.14 -6.29
CA CYS A 144 3.18 10.67 -6.27
C CYS A 144 2.61 10.08 -4.97
N ILE A 145 2.92 10.71 -3.82
CA ILE A 145 2.38 10.28 -2.53
C ILE A 145 0.85 10.42 -2.52
N SER A 146 0.35 11.57 -2.97
CA SER A 146 -1.09 11.86 -3.07
C SER A 146 -1.81 10.88 -4.00
N ALA A 147 -1.25 10.62 -5.17
CA ALA A 147 -1.78 9.62 -6.09
C ALA A 147 -1.79 8.22 -5.47
N GLY A 148 -0.75 7.85 -4.69
CA GLY A 148 -0.73 6.61 -3.94
C GLY A 148 -1.86 6.49 -2.92
N PHE A 149 -2.26 7.57 -2.25
CA PHE A 149 -3.41 7.58 -1.36
C PHE A 149 -4.72 7.43 -2.13
N ILE A 150 -4.89 8.18 -3.22
CA ILE A 150 -6.07 8.10 -4.08
C ILE A 150 -6.26 6.66 -4.60
N ILE A 151 -5.19 6.01 -5.07
CA ILE A 151 -5.26 4.63 -5.58
C ILE A 151 -5.76 3.64 -4.52
N ARG A 152 -5.36 3.79 -3.25
CA ARG A 152 -5.85 2.92 -2.15
C ARG A 152 -7.34 3.07 -1.94
N VAL A 153 -7.83 4.31 -1.97
CA VAL A 153 -9.26 4.58 -1.80
C VAL A 153 -10.01 4.01 -3.01
N VAL A 154 -9.54 4.26 -4.23
CA VAL A 154 -10.12 3.69 -5.47
C VAL A 154 -10.22 2.18 -5.40
N ALA A 155 -9.17 1.51 -4.93
CA ALA A 155 -9.19 0.07 -4.74
C ALA A 155 -10.24 -0.38 -3.73
N GLY A 156 -10.40 0.35 -2.62
CA GLY A 156 -11.47 0.11 -1.65
C GLY A 156 -12.86 0.17 -2.28
N ALA A 157 -13.12 1.16 -3.13
CA ALA A 157 -14.42 1.32 -3.79
C ALA A 157 -14.68 0.21 -4.82
N ILE A 158 -13.66 -0.15 -5.61
CA ILE A 158 -13.74 -1.27 -6.56
C ILE A 158 -14.02 -2.59 -5.82
N ALA A 159 -13.41 -2.81 -4.66
CA ALA A 159 -13.61 -4.03 -3.90
C ALA A 159 -15.06 -4.19 -3.43
N ILE A 160 -15.70 -3.10 -2.98
CA ILE A 160 -17.07 -3.12 -2.45
C ILE A 160 -18.13 -2.82 -3.52
N GLY A 161 -17.74 -2.42 -4.73
CA GLY A 161 -18.65 -2.15 -5.84
C GLY A 161 -19.46 -0.86 -5.71
N VAL A 162 -18.98 0.11 -4.92
CA VAL A 162 -19.69 1.37 -4.65
C VAL A 162 -19.13 2.48 -5.55
N PRO A 163 -19.98 3.30 -6.20
CA PRO A 163 -19.52 4.45 -6.98
C PRO A 163 -18.84 5.47 -6.07
N MET A 164 -17.70 6.00 -6.51
CA MET A 164 -17.01 7.06 -5.77
C MET A 164 -17.59 8.43 -6.09
N SER A 165 -17.88 9.20 -5.05
CA SER A 165 -18.19 10.62 -5.24
C SER A 165 -16.92 11.39 -5.66
N PRO A 166 -17.02 12.36 -6.58
CA PRO A 166 -15.90 13.22 -6.96
C PRO A 166 -15.23 13.91 -5.75
N TRP A 167 -16.00 14.21 -4.72
CA TRP A 167 -15.54 14.84 -3.48
C TRP A 167 -14.56 13.96 -2.69
N LEU A 168 -14.73 12.64 -2.72
CA LEU A 168 -13.83 11.74 -2.02
C LEU A 168 -12.41 11.80 -2.60
N TYR A 169 -12.25 11.97 -3.91
CA TYR A 169 -10.94 12.18 -4.54
C TYR A 169 -10.27 13.47 -4.06
N VAL A 170 -11.04 14.56 -3.96
CA VAL A 170 -10.55 15.87 -3.50
C VAL A 170 -10.10 15.81 -2.04
N CYS A 171 -10.90 15.20 -1.16
CA CYS A 171 -10.55 15.02 0.24
C CYS A 171 -9.24 14.24 0.41
N MET A 172 -8.98 13.24 -0.43
CA MET A 172 -7.75 12.45 -0.37
C MET A 172 -6.52 13.19 -0.89
N GLY A 173 -6.71 14.03 -1.92
CA GLY A 173 -5.64 14.91 -2.40
C GLY A 173 -5.19 15.94 -1.35
N PHE A 174 -6.09 16.40 -0.48
CA PHE A 174 -5.72 17.26 0.66
C PHE A 174 -5.21 16.48 1.86
N GLY A 175 -5.79 15.31 2.14
CA GLY A 175 -5.38 14.45 3.26
C GLY A 175 -3.95 13.92 3.14
N SER A 176 -3.37 13.87 1.94
CA SER A 176 -1.98 13.48 1.70
C SER A 176 -0.95 14.59 1.97
N LEU A 177 -1.39 15.83 2.23
CA LEU A 177 -0.51 16.97 2.53
C LEU A 177 -0.08 17.02 4.01
N TYR A 178 -0.64 16.15 4.85
CA TYR A 178 -0.37 16.04 6.29
C TYR A 178 0.17 14.63 6.63
#